data_AF-A0A086ZNK4-F1
#
_entry.id   AF-A0A086ZNK4-F1
#
_cell.length_a   1.000
_cell.length_b   1.000
_cell.length_c   1.000
_cell.angle_alpha   90.00
_cell.angle_beta   90.00
_cell.angle_gamma   90.00
#
_symmetry.space_group_name_H-M   'P 1'
#
loop_
_entity.id
_entity.type
_entity.pdbx_description
1 polymer ?
#
loop_
_entity_poly.entity_id
_entity_poly.type
_entity_poly.pdbx_seq_one_letter_code
_entity_poly.pdbx_strand_id
1 'polypeptide(L)'
;MSYDNEQPIILNSARKPHSSKGIIIPPVPDDVILHAYAHGEDVGVNARRDPPTYMVVGPDPQGNRLYEIGYFEAPYGADTGRIMICHAMPARHSYQVRYWNAIRR
;
A
#
# COMPACT_ATOMS: atom_id res chain seq x y z
N MET A 1 -8.14 6.30 24.34
CA MET A 1 -7.07 5.57 23.63
C MET A 1 -6.37 6.59 22.76
N SER A 2 -5.10 6.91 23.06
CA SER A 2 -4.35 7.98 22.41
C SER A 2 -3.92 7.54 21.01
N TYR A 3 -4.32 8.27 19.97
CA TYR A 3 -3.92 8.04 18.58
C TYR A 3 -2.57 8.71 18.25
N ASP A 4 -1.64 8.71 19.19
CA ASP A 4 -0.35 9.37 19.05
C ASP A 4 0.75 8.31 18.90
N ASN A 5 1.06 7.91 17.65
CA ASN A 5 2.43 7.64 17.12
C ASN A 5 2.58 6.70 15.91
N GLU A 6 1.56 6.07 15.35
CA GLU A 6 1.81 4.98 14.36
C GLU A 6 1.15 5.14 13.00
N GLN A 7 0.83 6.37 12.57
CA GLN A 7 0.47 6.54 11.15
C GLN A 7 1.69 6.23 10.27
N PRO A 8 1.52 5.39 9.23
CA PRO A 8 2.60 5.04 8.32
C PRO A 8 3.09 6.28 7.57
N ILE A 9 4.40 6.35 7.34
CA ILE A 9 5.03 7.45 6.59
C ILE A 9 4.82 7.17 5.10
N ILE A 10 4.10 8.05 4.40
CA ILE A 10 3.95 7.97 2.94
C ILE A 10 5.16 8.63 2.27
N LEU A 11 5.95 7.83 1.57
CA LEU A 11 7.12 8.30 0.83
C LEU A 11 6.71 8.96 -0.48
N ASN A 12 7.56 9.87 -0.96
CA ASN A 12 7.36 10.53 -2.26
C ASN A 12 7.25 9.53 -3.42
N SER A 13 7.81 8.32 -3.30
CA SER A 13 7.66 7.28 -4.32
C SER A 13 6.22 6.77 -4.45
N ALA A 14 5.44 6.74 -3.36
CA ALA A 14 4.04 6.33 -3.38
C ALA A 14 3.12 7.39 -4.00
N ARG A 15 3.57 8.65 -4.07
CA ARG A 15 2.83 9.78 -4.65
C ARG A 15 3.09 9.99 -6.14
N LYS A 16 3.86 9.12 -6.78
CA LYS A 16 4.22 9.28 -8.20
C LYS A 16 3.14 8.70 -9.10
N PRO A 17 2.86 9.34 -10.25
CA PRO A 17 2.08 8.70 -11.30
C PRO A 17 2.77 7.41 -11.76
N HIS A 18 1.98 6.40 -12.10
CA HIS A 18 2.48 5.16 -12.66
C HIS A 18 2.24 5.12 -14.16
N SER A 19 3.24 4.70 -14.93
CA SER A 19 3.05 4.38 -16.36
C SER A 19 2.84 2.89 -16.52
N SER A 20 1.73 2.51 -17.17
CA SER A 20 1.44 1.12 -17.50
C SER A 20 0.91 1.05 -18.93
N LYS A 21 1.62 0.34 -19.81
CA LYS A 21 1.25 0.15 -21.23
C LYS A 21 0.96 1.48 -21.96
N GLY A 22 1.70 2.55 -21.66
CA GLY A 22 1.52 3.87 -22.26
C GLY A 22 0.40 4.72 -21.65
N ILE A 23 -0.32 4.20 -20.65
CA ILE A 23 -1.33 4.95 -19.91
C ILE A 23 -0.71 5.48 -18.62
N ILE A 24 -0.91 6.78 -18.37
CA ILE A 24 -0.53 7.42 -17.11
C ILE A 24 -1.67 7.21 -16.12
N ILE A 25 -1.37 6.47 -15.05
CA ILE A 25 -2.24 6.28 -13.91
C ILE A 25 -1.94 7.42 -12.92
N PRO A 26 -2.94 8.25 -12.55
CA PRO A 26 -2.72 9.34 -11.63
C PRO A 26 -2.29 8.82 -10.25
N PRO A 27 -1.59 9.64 -9.45
CA PRO A 27 -1.28 9.32 -8.06
C PRO A 27 -2.54 9.00 -7.26
N VAL A 28 -2.40 8.13 -6.27
CA VAL A 28 -3.46 7.84 -5.30
C VAL A 28 -3.42 8.94 -4.22
N PRO A 29 -4.55 9.55 -3.85
CA PRO A 29 -4.61 10.50 -2.73
C PRO A 29 -4.17 9.86 -1.41
N ASP A 30 -3.46 10.64 -0.56
CA ASP A 30 -2.88 10.15 0.70
C ASP A 30 -3.95 9.54 1.65
N ASP A 31 -5.15 10.11 1.72
CA ASP A 31 -6.27 9.58 2.51
C ASP A 31 -6.75 8.21 2.03
N VAL A 32 -6.81 8.02 0.71
CA VAL A 32 -7.15 6.72 0.10
C VAL A 32 -6.04 5.70 0.35
N ILE A 33 -4.76 6.12 0.28
CA ILE A 33 -3.61 5.26 0.60
C ILE A 33 -3.72 4.74 2.04
N LEU A 34 -3.94 5.66 3.00
CA LEU A 34 -4.02 5.30 4.41
C LEU A 34 -5.23 4.41 4.69
N HIS A 35 -6.38 4.71 4.11
CA HIS A 35 -7.58 3.89 4.27
C HIS A 35 -7.39 2.48 3.70
N ALA A 36 -6.89 2.36 2.47
CA ALA A 36 -6.65 1.07 1.83
C ALA A 36 -5.60 0.24 2.58
N TYR A 37 -4.58 0.88 3.17
CA TYR A 37 -3.61 0.21 4.04
C TYR A 37 -4.27 -0.30 5.33
N ALA A 38 -5.07 0.53 6.01
CA ALA A 38 -5.69 0.19 7.28
C ALA A 38 -6.78 -0.89 7.18
N HIS A 39 -7.44 -0.99 6.04
CA HIS A 39 -8.56 -1.92 5.79
C HIS A 39 -8.26 -2.96 4.71
N GLY A 40 -6.98 -3.18 4.41
CA GLY A 40 -6.55 -4.10 3.39
C GLY A 40 -6.12 -5.47 3.91
N GLU A 41 -5.96 -6.41 2.98
CA GLU A 41 -5.43 -7.75 3.23
C GLU A 41 -4.04 -7.91 2.64
N ASP A 42 -3.18 -8.67 3.32
CA ASP A 42 -1.88 -9.06 2.81
C ASP A 42 -2.01 -9.99 1.60
N VAL A 43 -1.46 -9.57 0.46
CA VAL A 43 -1.52 -10.34 -0.80
C VAL A 43 -0.16 -10.81 -1.29
N GLY A 44 0.92 -10.45 -0.59
CA GLY A 44 2.24 -11.01 -0.81
C GLY A 44 3.39 -10.14 -0.36
N VAL A 45 4.61 -10.60 -0.66
CA VAL A 45 5.86 -9.92 -0.34
C VAL A 45 6.79 -9.97 -1.55
N ASN A 46 7.47 -8.86 -1.81
CA ASN A 46 8.61 -8.80 -2.71
C ASN A 46 9.91 -8.90 -1.89
N ALA A 47 10.33 -10.14 -1.64
CA ALA A 47 11.54 -10.44 -0.87
C ALA A 47 12.86 -10.16 -1.63
N ARG A 48 12.80 -9.72 -2.90
CA ARG A 48 14.00 -9.34 -3.67
C ARG A 48 14.46 -7.91 -3.40
N ARG A 49 13.70 -7.13 -2.62
CA ARG A 49 14.07 -5.78 -2.20
C ARG A 49 14.68 -5.84 -0.81
N ASP A 50 15.54 -4.87 -0.52
CA ASP A 50 16.13 -4.68 0.80
C ASP A 50 15.80 -3.25 1.27
N PRO A 51 14.93 -3.09 2.29
CA PRO A 51 14.18 -4.15 2.98
C PRO A 51 13.08 -4.78 2.08
N PRO A 52 12.61 -6.00 2.42
CA PRO A 52 11.47 -6.62 1.74
C PRO A 52 10.25 -5.71 1.72
N THR A 53 9.59 -5.60 0.56
CA THR A 53 8.35 -4.81 0.44
C THR A 53 7.15 -5.73 0.53
N TYR A 54 6.34 -5.55 1.56
CA TYR A 54 5.05 -6.21 1.73
C TYR A 54 3.99 -5.50 0.90
N MET A 55 3.00 -6.27 0.45
CA MET A 55 1.93 -5.80 -0.42
C MET A 55 0.59 -6.08 0.24
N VAL A 56 -0.12 -5.00 0.54
CA VAL A 56 -1.51 -5.01 0.99
C VAL A 56 -2.41 -4.56 -0.16
N VAL A 57 -3.62 -5.12 -0.23
CA VAL A 57 -4.68 -4.59 -1.10
C VAL A 57 -5.87 -4.25 -0.24
N GLY A 58 -6.39 -3.04 -0.39
CA GLY A 58 -7.59 -2.62 0.34
C GLY A 58 -8.48 -1.68 -0.46
N PRO A 59 -9.70 -1.46 0.01
CA PRO A 59 -10.67 -0.60 -0.64
C PRO A 59 -10.41 0.89 -0.41
N ASP A 60 -10.91 1.74 -1.32
CA ASP A 60 -11.13 3.16 -1.01
C ASP A 60 -12.19 3.33 0.09
N PRO A 61 -12.31 4.53 0.69
CA PRO A 61 -13.32 4.82 1.71
C PRO A 61 -14.76 4.51 1.29
N GLN A 62 -15.04 4.51 -0.01
CA GLN A 62 -16.36 4.22 -0.57
C GLN A 62 -16.58 2.74 -0.92
N GLY A 63 -15.56 1.88 -0.83
CA GLY A 63 -15.65 0.46 -1.17
C GLY A 63 -15.79 0.15 -2.67
N ASN A 64 -15.59 1.13 -3.54
CA ASN A 64 -15.83 1.03 -4.98
C ASN A 64 -14.60 0.54 -5.76
N ARG A 65 -13.39 0.79 -5.23
CA ARG A 65 -12.14 0.48 -5.91
C ARG A 65 -11.13 -0.10 -4.94
N LEU A 66 -10.32 -1.03 -5.44
CA LEU A 66 -9.21 -1.62 -4.70
C LEU A 66 -7.89 -0.95 -5.10
N TYR A 67 -7.03 -0.76 -4.11
CA TYR A 67 -5.71 -0.17 -4.26
C TYR A 67 -4.67 -1.14 -3.72
N GLU A 68 -3.58 -1.31 -4.46
CA GLU A 68 -2.41 -2.05 -3.99
C GLU A 68 -1.43 -1.07 -3.32
N ILE A 69 -1.06 -1.38 -2.09
CA ILE A 69 -0.17 -0.57 -1.25
C ILE A 69 1.07 -1.40 -0.93
N GLY A 70 2.24 -0.88 -1.32
CA GLY A 70 3.52 -1.48 -0.99
C GLY A 70 4.17 -0.75 0.18
N TYR A 71 4.54 -1.49 1.22
CA TYR A 71 5.14 -0.93 2.43
C TYR A 71 6.30 -1.77 2.96
N PHE A 72 7.11 -1.19 3.82
CA PHE A 72 8.16 -1.87 4.57
C PHE A 72 8.36 -1.19 5.91
N GLU A 73 8.95 -1.90 6.87
CA GLU A 73 9.38 -1.31 8.15
C GLU A 73 10.77 -0.69 7.99
N ALA A 74 10.94 0.55 8.44
CA ALA A 74 12.21 1.25 8.35
C ALA A 74 13.31 0.46 9.09
N PRO A 75 14.37 0.03 8.40
CA PRO A 75 15.34 -0.91 8.96
C PRO A 75 16.40 -0.26 9.87
N TYR A 76 16.61 1.05 9.75
CA TYR A 76 17.62 1.80 10.49
C TYR A 76 17.31 3.30 10.51
N GLY A 77 17.90 4.03 11.47
CA GLY A 77 17.78 5.49 11.61
C GLY A 77 16.73 5.95 12.62
N ALA A 78 16.41 7.24 12.61
CA ALA A 78 15.48 7.86 13.57
C ALA A 78 14.04 7.31 13.45
N ASP A 79 13.68 6.78 12.28
CA ASP A 79 12.36 6.19 12.01
C ASP A 79 12.35 4.65 12.14
N THR A 80 13.39 4.03 12.70
CA THR A 80 13.44 2.55 12.86
C THR A 80 12.18 2.02 13.54
N GLY A 81 11.59 0.96 12.98
CA GLY A 81 10.34 0.39 13.47
C GLY A 81 9.07 1.02 12.90
N ARG A 82 9.19 2.13 12.16
CA ARG A 82 8.03 2.79 11.54
C ARG A 82 7.72 2.19 10.19
N ILE A 83 6.43 2.08 9.89
CA ILE A 83 5.96 1.66 8.57
C ILE A 83 6.17 2.78 7.55
N MET A 84 6.79 2.44 6.42
CA MET A 84 7.02 3.32 5.27
C MET A 84 6.24 2.80 4.06
N ILE A 85 5.24 3.56 3.60
CA ILE A 85 4.50 3.28 2.37
C ILE A 85 5.28 3.84 1.19
N CYS A 86 5.71 2.95 0.29
CA CYS A 86 6.60 3.28 -0.81
C CYS A 86 5.97 3.14 -2.20
N HIS A 87 4.80 2.50 -2.29
CA HIS A 87 4.08 2.25 -3.53
C HIS A 87 2.57 2.34 -3.29
N ALA A 88 1.85 3.00 -4.18
CA ALA A 88 0.39 3.01 -4.15
C ALA A 88 -0.16 3.19 -5.57
N MET A 89 -1.05 2.29 -5.99
CA MET A 89 -1.76 2.43 -7.26
C MET A 89 -3.10 1.66 -7.22
N PRO A 90 -4.02 1.88 -8.18
CA PRO A 90 -5.15 0.98 -8.36
C PRO A 90 -4.68 -0.47 -8.50
N ALA A 91 -5.30 -1.37 -7.74
CA ALA A 91 -4.85 -2.75 -7.64
C ALA A 91 -4.90 -3.42 -9.02
N ARG A 92 -3.80 -4.06 -9.41
CA ARG A 92 -3.76 -4.90 -10.62
C ARG A 92 -4.70 -6.08 -10.47
N HIS A 93 -5.25 -6.56 -11.58
CA HIS A 93 -6.20 -7.67 -11.59
C HIS A 93 -5.71 -8.89 -10.79
N SER A 94 -4.43 -9.27 -10.93
CA SER A 94 -3.83 -10.37 -10.18
C SER A 94 -3.89 -10.19 -8.67
N TYR A 95 -3.74 -8.96 -8.17
CA TYR A 95 -3.79 -8.65 -6.74
C TYR A 95 -5.23 -8.52 -6.23
N GLN A 96 -6.16 -8.03 -7.06
CA GLN A 96 -7.59 -8.08 -6.72
C GLN A 96 -8.05 -9.52 -6.49
N VAL A 97 -7.66 -10.46 -7.36
CA VAL A 97 -7.99 -11.89 -7.18
C VAL A 97 -7.44 -12.43 -5.86
N ARG A 98 -6.21 -12.05 -5.48
CA ARG A 98 -5.64 -12.45 -4.19
C ARG A 98 -6.39 -11.86 -3.01
N TYR A 99 -6.76 -10.59 -3.06
CA TYR A 99 -7.59 -9.92 -2.04
C TYR A 99 -8.92 -10.65 -1.85
N TRP A 100 -9.66 -10.92 -2.92
CA TRP A 100 -10.94 -11.62 -2.83
C TRP A 100 -10.80 -13.05 -2.28
N ASN A 101 -9.68 -13.71 -2.55
CA ASN A 101 -9.38 -15.03 -1.97
C ASN A 101 -8.95 -14.94 -0.49
N ALA A 102 -8.40 -13.82 -0.05
CA ALA A 102 -8.03 -13.58 1.35
C ALA A 102 -9.27 -13.35 2.21
N ILE A 103 -10.18 -12.46 1.79
CA ILE A 103 -11.38 -12.10 2.58
C ILE A 103 -12.47 -13.19 2.62
N ARG A 104 -12.36 -14.24 1.78
CA ARG A 104 -13.31 -15.36 1.74
C ARG A 104 -12.95 -16.49 2.72
N ARG A 105 -11.81 -16.38 3.40
CA ARG A 105 -11.34 -17.34 4.40
C ARG A 105 -12.01 -17.07 5.74
#